data_AF-A0A7V8DL66-F1
#
_entry.id   AF-A0A7V8DL66-F1
#
_cell.length_a   1.000
_cell.length_b   1.000
_cell.length_c   1.000
_cell.angle_alpha   90.00
_cell.angle_beta   90.00
_cell.angle_gamma   90.00
#
_symmetry.space_group_name_H-M   'P 1'
#
loop_
_entity.id
_entity.type
_entity.pdbx_description
1 polymer ?
#
loop_
_entity_poly.entity_id
_entity_poly.type
_entity_poly.pdbx_seq_one_letter_code
_entity_poly.pdbx_strand_id
1 'polypeptide(L)'
;MKKGDALLGAAQRTEDQLKKNHLLKSALKEYRKALSFDYGKQKPHYDAWIYGNTGVVFESLGSLHRDEGYYRQAIASYESMLDVTDRSKNISADVRIRCRILVLSMKAALASMR
;
A
#
# COMPACT_ATOMS: atom_id res chain seq x y z
N MET A 1 -29.80 -3.91 26.73
CA MET A 1 -29.10 -4.31 25.48
C MET A 1 -27.83 -5.03 25.85
N LYS A 2 -27.62 -6.22 25.27
CA LYS A 2 -26.98 -7.36 25.93
C LYS A 2 -25.48 -7.37 25.65
N LYS A 3 -24.64 -7.62 26.66
CA LYS A 3 -23.18 -7.82 26.51
C LYS A 3 -22.83 -8.86 25.42
N GLY A 4 -23.74 -9.81 25.11
CA GLY A 4 -23.60 -10.79 24.04
C GLY A 4 -23.54 -10.20 22.63
N ASP A 5 -24.32 -9.16 22.33
CA ASP A 5 -24.36 -8.54 20.99
C ASP A 5 -23.05 -7.77 20.70
N ALA A 6 -22.49 -7.14 21.74
CA ALA A 6 -21.21 -6.44 21.66
C ALA A 6 -20.03 -7.40 21.46
N LEU A 7 -20.06 -8.57 22.09
CA LEU A 7 -19.05 -9.62 21.93
C LEU A 7 -19.09 -10.23 20.52
N LEU A 8 -20.29 -10.52 20.01
CA LEU A 8 -20.47 -11.02 18.64
C LEU A 8 -19.94 -10.03 17.60
N GLY A 9 -20.27 -8.73 17.77
CA GLY A 9 -19.77 -7.68 16.90
C GLY A 9 -18.25 -7.43 17.01
N ALA A 10 -17.63 -7.70 18.16
CA ALA A 10 -16.17 -7.66 18.30
C ALA A 10 -15.50 -8.85 17.59
N ALA A 11 -16.04 -10.05 17.75
CA ALA A 11 -15.53 -11.26 17.09
C ALA A 11 -15.58 -11.16 15.56
N GLN A 12 -16.69 -10.68 15.00
CA GLN A 12 -16.83 -10.50 13.55
C GLN A 12 -15.79 -9.51 13.02
N ARG A 13 -15.58 -8.38 13.71
CA ARG A 13 -14.58 -7.38 13.33
C ARG A 13 -13.17 -7.94 13.33
N THR A 14 -12.83 -8.78 14.31
CA THR A 14 -11.50 -9.42 14.35
C THR A 14 -11.31 -10.42 13.23
N GLU A 15 -12.35 -11.17 12.86
CA GLU A 15 -12.30 -12.10 11.74
C GLU A 15 -12.10 -11.37 10.40
N ASP A 16 -12.84 -10.27 10.19
CA ASP A 16 -12.73 -9.46 8.99
C ASP A 16 -11.35 -8.81 8.87
N GLN A 17 -10.79 -8.33 9.98
CA GLN A 17 -9.41 -7.82 10.03
C GLN A 17 -8.38 -8.89 9.69
N LEU A 18 -8.55 -10.12 10.20
CA LEU A 18 -7.66 -11.23 9.92
C LEU A 18 -7.70 -11.63 8.44
N LYS A 19 -8.91 -11.73 7.87
CA LYS A 19 -9.11 -11.98 6.43
C LYS A 19 -8.44 -10.90 5.60
N LYS A 20 -8.66 -9.63 5.93
CA LYS A 20 -8.02 -8.50 5.25
C LYS A 20 -6.50 -8.57 5.35
N ASN A 21 -5.95 -8.91 6.52
CA ASN A 21 -4.52 -9.09 6.70
C ASN A 21 -3.93 -10.15 5.77
N HIS A 22 -4.58 -11.31 5.74
CA HIS A 22 -4.15 -12.44 4.93
C HIS A 22 -4.16 -12.08 3.44
N LEU A 23 -5.22 -11.43 2.96
CA LEU A 23 -5.34 -10.97 1.57
C LEU A 23 -4.22 -9.98 1.19
N LEU A 24 -3.94 -8.99 2.05
CA LEU A 24 -2.89 -8.01 1.83
C LEU A 24 -1.50 -8.67 1.74
N LYS A 25 -1.19 -9.60 2.65
CA LYS A 25 0.10 -10.33 2.61
C LYS A 25 0.25 -11.20 1.37
N SER A 26 -0.84 -11.86 0.95
CA SER A 26 -0.85 -12.64 -0.28
C SER A 26 -0.64 -11.75 -1.51
N ALA A 27 -1.28 -10.58 -1.58
CA ALA A 27 -1.08 -9.62 -2.66
C ALA A 27 0.39 -9.15 -2.74
N LEU A 28 1.04 -8.84 -1.61
CA LEU A 28 2.47 -8.49 -1.58
C LEU A 28 3.36 -9.59 -2.18
N LYS A 29 3.05 -10.86 -1.88
CA LYS A 29 3.81 -11.99 -2.41
C LYS A 29 3.72 -12.05 -3.94
N GLU A 30 2.55 -11.85 -4.51
CA GLU A 30 2.35 -11.88 -5.96
C GLU A 30 2.97 -10.67 -6.65
N TYR A 31 2.84 -9.45 -6.10
CA TYR A 31 3.51 -8.27 -6.66
C TYR A 31 5.04 -8.36 -6.62
N ARG A 32 5.61 -8.93 -5.56
CA ARG A 32 7.06 -9.20 -5.48
C ARG A 32 7.53 -10.18 -6.53
N LYS A 33 6.76 -11.24 -6.79
CA LYS A 33 7.04 -12.15 -7.91
C LYS A 33 6.96 -11.41 -9.24
N ALA A 34 5.93 -10.59 -9.45
CA ALA A 34 5.78 -9.79 -10.66
C ALA A 34 6.99 -8.87 -10.92
N LEU A 35 7.53 -8.21 -9.89
CA LEU A 35 8.76 -7.41 -9.98
C LEU A 35 10.03 -8.24 -10.25
N SER A 36 10.05 -9.52 -9.87
CA SER A 36 11.19 -10.41 -10.15
C SER A 36 11.25 -10.89 -11.60
N PHE A 37 10.13 -10.83 -12.31
CA PHE A 37 10.13 -10.96 -13.76
C PHE A 37 10.64 -9.62 -14.35
N ASP A 38 11.65 -9.68 -15.22
CA ASP A 38 12.31 -8.51 -15.84
C ASP A 38 11.38 -7.82 -16.88
N TYR A 39 10.18 -7.42 -16.46
CA TYR A 39 9.28 -6.55 -17.22
C TYR A 39 9.87 -5.14 -17.36
N GLY A 40 10.66 -4.71 -16.37
CA GLY A 40 11.14 -3.34 -16.20
C GLY A 40 12.09 -2.81 -17.28
N LYS A 41 12.76 -3.69 -18.02
CA LYS A 41 13.56 -3.26 -19.19
C LYS A 41 12.72 -2.97 -20.43
N GLN A 42 11.53 -3.55 -20.55
CA GLN A 42 10.73 -3.43 -21.78
C GLN A 42 9.48 -2.57 -21.59
N LYS A 43 8.91 -2.51 -20.38
CA LYS A 43 7.59 -1.90 -20.16
C LYS A 43 7.48 -1.13 -18.83
N PRO A 44 7.96 0.12 -18.77
CA PRO A 44 7.93 0.97 -17.57
C PRO A 44 6.55 1.14 -16.93
N HIS A 45 5.47 1.06 -17.72
CA HIS A 45 4.10 1.17 -17.19
C HIS A 45 3.69 0.00 -16.29
N TYR A 46 4.21 -1.22 -16.55
CA TYR A 46 3.92 -2.36 -15.67
C TYR A 46 4.61 -2.19 -14.33
N ASP A 47 5.88 -1.79 -14.33
CA ASP A 47 6.62 -1.50 -13.10
C ASP A 47 5.92 -0.43 -12.26
N ALA A 48 5.52 0.68 -12.90
CA ALA A 48 4.75 1.72 -12.23
C ALA A 48 3.45 1.18 -11.60
N TRP A 49 2.69 0.39 -12.34
CA TRP A 49 1.46 -0.22 -11.82
C TRP A 49 1.73 -1.17 -10.64
N ILE A 50 2.78 -1.99 -10.72
CA ILE A 50 3.15 -2.91 -9.65
C ILE A 50 3.62 -2.14 -8.40
N TYR A 51 4.45 -1.11 -8.56
CA TYR A 51 4.89 -0.25 -7.46
C TYR A 51 3.72 0.49 -6.80
N GLY A 52 2.81 1.06 -7.59
CA GLY A 52 1.62 1.74 -7.08
C GLY A 52 0.73 0.80 -6.24
N ASN A 53 0.46 -0.40 -6.74
CA ASN A 53 -0.33 -1.38 -6.00
C ASN A 53 0.39 -1.89 -4.74
N THR A 54 1.70 -2.07 -4.82
CA THR A 54 2.52 -2.43 -3.65
C THR A 54 2.44 -1.34 -2.57
N GLY A 55 2.45 -0.06 -2.97
CA GLY A 55 2.24 1.08 -2.07
C GLY A 55 0.90 1.02 -1.33
N VAL A 56 -0.19 0.74 -2.05
CA VAL A 56 -1.55 0.62 -1.47
C VAL A 56 -1.62 -0.50 -0.42
N VAL A 57 -0.98 -1.63 -0.72
CA VAL A 57 -0.98 -2.78 0.19
C VAL A 57 -0.19 -2.47 1.47
N PHE A 58 0.97 -1.82 1.35
CA PHE A 58 1.75 -1.39 2.49
C PHE A 58 1.04 -0.31 3.32
N GLU A 59 0.39 0.67 2.69
CA GLU A 59 -0.42 1.67 3.39
C GLU A 59 -1.52 0.99 4.21
N SER A 60 -2.22 0.03 3.61
CA SER A 60 -3.28 -0.73 4.26
C SER A 60 -2.78 -1.54 5.45
N LEU A 61 -1.60 -2.16 5.34
CA LEU A 61 -0.96 -2.89 6.45
C LEU A 61 -0.49 -1.95 7.56
N GLY A 62 0.09 -0.80 7.20
CA GLY A 62 0.50 0.25 8.14
C GLY A 62 -0.68 0.80 8.93
N SER A 63 -1.81 1.04 8.26
CA SER A 63 -3.05 1.47 8.93
C SER A 63 -3.65 0.38 9.82
N LEU A 64 -3.67 -0.87 9.34
CA LEU A 64 -4.22 -2.01 10.08
C LEU A 64 -3.42 -2.33 11.35
N HIS A 65 -2.10 -2.18 11.30
CA HIS A 65 -1.20 -2.51 12.42
C HIS A 65 -0.69 -1.30 13.21
N ARG A 66 -0.96 -0.07 12.73
CA ARG A 66 -0.28 1.16 13.19
C ARG A 66 1.24 0.98 13.21
N ASP A 67 1.77 0.53 12.08
CA ASP A 67 3.18 0.13 11.95
C ASP A 67 3.92 1.10 11.04
N GLU A 68 4.96 1.73 11.59
CA GLU A 68 5.79 2.68 10.86
C GLU A 68 6.60 2.05 9.72
N GLY A 69 7.01 0.80 9.89
CA GLY A 69 7.78 0.06 8.88
C GLY A 69 6.96 -0.10 7.60
N TYR A 70 5.69 -0.48 7.74
CA TYR A 70 4.78 -0.57 6.60
C TYR A 70 4.54 0.80 5.94
N TYR A 71 4.37 1.87 6.72
CA TYR A 71 4.27 3.22 6.13
C TYR A 71 5.53 3.64 5.37
N ARG A 72 6.72 3.33 5.89
CA ARG A 72 7.99 3.58 5.18
C ARG A 72 8.09 2.79 3.87
N GLN A 73 7.64 1.54 3.86
CA GLN A 73 7.61 0.71 2.65
C GLN A 73 6.58 1.21 1.62
N ALA A 74 5.44 1.73 2.07
CA ALA A 74 4.44 2.34 1.20
C ALA A 74 5.01 3.57 0.48
N ILE A 75 5.64 4.47 1.25
CA ILE A 75 6.29 5.68 0.70
C ILE A 75 7.34 5.31 -0.34
N ALA A 76 8.24 4.37 -0.03
CA ALA A 76 9.27 3.93 -0.97
C ALA A 76 8.68 3.35 -2.27
N SER A 77 7.56 2.63 -2.18
CA SER A 77 6.89 2.07 -3.36
C SER A 77 6.29 3.16 -4.24
N TYR A 78 5.63 4.16 -3.67
CA TYR A 78 5.11 5.30 -4.44
C TYR A 78 6.21 6.17 -5.03
N GLU A 79 7.32 6.36 -4.33
CA GLU A 79 8.49 7.08 -4.86
C GLU A 79 9.11 6.34 -6.06
N SER A 80 9.25 5.00 -5.99
CA SER A 80 9.70 4.19 -7.13
C SER A 80 8.73 4.26 -8.32
N MET A 81 7.41 4.27 -8.07
CA MET A 81 6.42 4.45 -9.13
C MET A 81 6.60 5.80 -9.84
N LEU A 82 6.76 6.88 -9.08
CA LEU A 82 6.95 8.23 -9.62
C LEU A 82 8.24 8.32 -10.45
N ASP A 83 9.33 7.71 -9.99
CA ASP A 83 10.60 7.70 -10.72
C ASP A 83 10.51 6.96 -12.06
N VAL A 84 9.87 5.78 -12.09
CA VAL A 84 9.67 5.01 -13.34
C VAL A 84 8.79 5.76 -14.35
N THR A 85 7.76 6.43 -13.85
CA THR A 85 6.81 7.17 -14.69
C THR A 85 7.35 8.50 -15.20
N ASP A 86 8.16 9.20 -14.41
CA ASP A 86 8.88 10.40 -14.86
C ASP A 86 9.91 10.05 -15.93
N ARG A 87 10.65 8.93 -15.78
CA ARG A 87 11.60 8.44 -16.79
C ARG A 87 10.93 8.08 -18.12
N SER A 88 9.73 7.50 -18.06
CA SER A 88 8.98 7.09 -19.27
C SER A 88 8.13 8.22 -19.89
N LYS A 89 8.12 9.42 -19.29
CA LYS A 89 7.28 10.57 -19.71
C LYS A 89 5.79 10.24 -19.84
N ASN A 90 5.32 9.23 -19.12
CA ASN A 90 4.00 8.64 -19.32
C ASN A 90 3.18 8.65 -18.01
N ILE A 91 2.97 9.84 -17.45
CA ILE A 91 2.13 10.02 -16.27
C ILE A 91 0.99 11.00 -16.56
N SER A 92 -0.22 10.64 -16.15
CA SER A 92 -1.29 11.61 -16.01
C SER A 92 -1.02 12.50 -14.80
N ALA A 93 -1.24 13.82 -14.93
CA ALA A 93 -1.01 14.76 -13.84
C ALA A 93 -1.80 14.39 -12.55
N ASP A 94 -2.97 13.79 -12.72
CA ASP A 94 -3.80 13.25 -11.63
C ASP A 94 -3.06 12.21 -10.77
N VAL A 95 -2.45 11.20 -11.39
CA VAL A 95 -1.73 10.13 -10.68
C VAL A 95 -0.57 10.69 -9.87
N ARG A 96 0.14 11.67 -10.44
CA ARG A 96 1.26 12.36 -9.77
C ARG A 96 0.79 13.13 -8.53
N ILE A 97 -0.29 13.90 -8.66
CA ILE A 97 -0.85 14.69 -7.55
C ILE A 97 -1.35 13.76 -6.44
N ARG A 98 -2.11 12.72 -6.80
CA ARG A 98 -2.66 11.73 -5.86
C ARG A 98 -1.55 11.04 -5.06
N CYS A 99 -0.48 10.58 -5.72
CA CYS A 99 0.62 9.92 -5.03
C CYS A 99 1.40 10.84 -4.09
N ARG A 100 1.59 12.11 -4.48
CA ARG A 100 2.21 13.11 -3.59
C ARG A 100 1.37 13.35 -2.34
N ILE A 101 0.05 13.43 -2.47
CA ILE A 101 -0.86 13.55 -1.34
C ILE A 101 -0.76 12.34 -0.41
N LEU A 102 -0.76 11.12 -0.95
CA LEU A 102 -0.59 9.89 -0.16
C LEU A 102 0.75 9.87 0.58
N VAL A 103 1.85 10.21 -0.08
CA VAL A 103 3.17 10.28 0.57
C VAL A 103 3.19 11.31 1.69
N LEU A 104 2.58 12.48 1.50
CA LEU A 104 2.48 13.51 2.54
C LEU A 104 1.63 13.05 3.72
N SER A 105 0.48 12.42 3.49
CA SER A 105 -0.38 11.93 4.57
C SER A 105 0.31 10.86 5.41
N MET A 106 1.06 9.95 4.77
CA MET A 106 1.84 8.93 5.49
C MET A 106 3.02 9.52 6.25
N LYS A 107 3.72 10.53 5.69
CA LYS A 107 4.77 11.26 6.42
C LYS A 107 4.21 11.97 7.65
N ALA A 108 3.02 12.56 7.56
CA ALA A 108 2.33 13.16 8.69
C ALA A 108 1.93 12.10 9.74
N ALA A 109 1.39 10.94 9.31
CA ALA A 109 1.07 9.84 10.20
C ALA A 109 2.30 9.35 10.97
N LEU A 110 3.44 9.16 10.29
CA LEU A 110 4.72 8.82 10.90
C LEU A 110 5.20 9.88 11.91
N ALA A 111 5.03 11.16 11.61
CA ALA A 111 5.41 12.24 12.53
C ALA A 111 4.54 12.24 13.80
N SER A 112 3.26 11.87 13.69
CA SER A 112 2.33 11.78 14.84
C SER A 112 2.51 10.54 15.72
N MET A 113 3.32 9.56 15.29
CA MET A 113 3.61 8.33 16.03
C MET A 113 4.87 8.44 16.92
N ARG A 114 5.61 9.54 16.79
CA ARG A 114 6.78 9.88 17.60
C ARG A 114 6.38 10.70 18.83
#